data_AF-A0A1X7SJI9-F1
#
_entry.id   AF-A0A1X7SJI9-F1
#
_cell.length_a   1.000
_cell.length_b   1.000
_cell.length_c   1.000
_cell.angle_alpha   90.00
_cell.angle_beta   90.00
_cell.angle_gamma   90.00
#
_symmetry.space_group_name_H-M   'P 1'
#
loop_
_entity.id
_entity.type
_entity.pdbx_description
1 polymer ?
#
loop_
_entity_poly.entity_id
_entity_poly.type
_entity_poly.pdbx_seq_one_letter_code
_entity_poly.pdbx_strand_id
1 'polypeptide(L)'
;RISAVISPPPIKEEMVFEITGFSHHKKSNSECISKEFYSAKGYKFVLMVYPNGRSHFQGRSVSIFAHISMGDYDNELPFPFRGKIIVQIVNRLDTLRNHIEKTIEFTDKTDPEERFGARVTGLTRFFGSGHSHQGFGYHDMLRHEFLMFNAKHRTQYLKDDSLIVRVTKIEDYNM
;
A
#
# COMPACT_ATOMS: atom_id res chain seq x y z
N ARG A 1 -29.63 12.45 -22.39
CA ARG A 1 -28.31 11.78 -22.21
C ARG A 1 -28.35 11.18 -20.82
N ILE A 2 -28.48 9.85 -20.72
CA ILE A 2 -28.60 9.17 -19.42
C ILE A 2 -27.17 9.12 -18.88
N SER A 3 -26.86 9.93 -17.86
CA SER A 3 -25.60 9.82 -17.14
C SER A 3 -25.61 8.45 -16.47
N ALA A 4 -24.83 7.51 -16.99
CA ALA A 4 -24.62 6.25 -16.32
C ALA A 4 -23.98 6.58 -14.96
N VAL A 5 -24.69 6.31 -13.87
CA VAL A 5 -24.14 6.37 -12.53
C VAL A 5 -23.05 5.30 -12.49
N ILE A 6 -21.79 5.73 -12.60
CA ILE A 6 -20.65 4.83 -12.46
C ILE A 6 -20.58 4.55 -10.96
N SER A 7 -21.08 3.39 -10.54
CA SER A 7 -20.94 2.94 -9.16
C SER A 7 -19.53 2.34 -8.98
N PRO A 8 -18.84 2.61 -7.86
CA PRO A 8 -17.57 1.96 -7.59
C PRO A 8 -17.70 0.43 -7.66
N PRO A 9 -16.72 -0.28 -8.24
CA PRO A 9 -16.78 -1.73 -8.30
C PRO A 9 -16.92 -2.27 -6.88
N PRO A 10 -17.80 -3.26 -6.63
CA PRO A 10 -17.88 -3.87 -5.32
C PRO A 10 -16.49 -4.41 -4.95
N ILE A 11 -16.05 -4.19 -3.70
CA ILE A 11 -14.79 -4.73 -3.17
C ILE A 11 -14.89 -6.26 -3.23
N LYS A 12 -14.52 -6.85 -4.37
CA LYS A 12 -14.64 -8.28 -4.61
C LYS A 12 -13.30 -8.97 -4.68
N GLU A 13 -12.21 -8.22 -4.81
CA GLU A 13 -10.86 -8.79 -4.89
C GLU A 13 -9.98 -8.15 -3.84
N GLU A 14 -9.57 -8.96 -2.86
CA GLU A 14 -8.46 -8.65 -1.96
C GLU A 14 -7.25 -8.27 -2.85
N MET A 15 -6.72 -7.05 -2.71
CA MET A 15 -5.55 -6.68 -3.50
C MET A 15 -4.37 -7.49 -2.98
N VAL A 16 -3.81 -8.34 -3.85
CA VAL A 16 -2.60 -9.13 -3.60
C VAL A 16 -1.52 -8.69 -4.58
N PHE A 17 -0.33 -8.42 -4.05
CA PHE A 17 0.82 -7.95 -4.77
C PHE A 17 2.03 -8.84 -4.48
N GLU A 18 2.40 -9.66 -5.47
CA GLU A 18 3.63 -10.45 -5.42
C GLU A 18 4.79 -9.66 -6.03
N ILE A 19 5.85 -9.48 -5.25
CA ILE A 19 7.08 -8.82 -5.66
C ILE A 19 8.09 -9.92 -5.99
N THR A 20 8.16 -10.30 -7.26
CA THR A 20 9.16 -11.23 -7.78
C THR A 20 10.49 -10.53 -8.02
N GLY A 21 11.61 -11.26 -7.99
CA GLY A 21 12.92 -10.64 -8.20
C GLY A 21 13.33 -9.74 -7.04
N PHE A 22 12.87 -10.07 -5.82
CA PHE A 22 13.06 -9.24 -4.63
C PHE A 22 14.54 -8.85 -4.42
N SER A 23 15.46 -9.80 -4.65
CA SER A 23 16.90 -9.57 -4.53
C SER A 23 17.41 -8.51 -5.52
N HIS A 24 16.88 -8.51 -6.76
CA HIS A 24 17.21 -7.49 -7.76
C HIS A 24 16.76 -6.11 -7.29
N HIS A 25 15.48 -5.98 -6.93
CA HIS A 25 14.91 -4.70 -6.48
C HIS A 25 15.59 -4.18 -5.21
N LYS A 26 15.95 -5.09 -4.30
CA LYS A 26 16.74 -4.76 -3.11
C LYS A 26 18.13 -4.23 -3.46
N LYS A 27 18.81 -4.86 -4.42
CA LYS A 27 20.17 -4.46 -4.83
C LYS A 27 20.18 -3.13 -5.59
N SER A 28 19.19 -2.89 -6.46
CA SER A 28 19.08 -1.68 -7.28
C SER A 28 18.45 -0.49 -6.54
N ASN A 29 17.96 -0.69 -5.31
CA ASN A 29 17.14 0.28 -4.56
C ASN A 29 15.87 0.72 -5.29
N SER A 30 15.35 -0.09 -6.21
CA SER A 30 14.11 0.23 -6.92
C SER A 30 12.88 -0.08 -6.08
N GLU A 31 11.86 0.75 -6.21
CA GLU A 31 10.50 0.48 -5.76
C GLU A 31 9.76 -0.53 -6.64
N CYS A 32 8.75 -1.15 -6.06
CA CYS A 32 7.78 -1.99 -6.74
C CYS A 32 6.39 -1.40 -6.48
N ILE A 33 5.61 -1.18 -7.53
CA ILE A 33 4.29 -0.54 -7.44
C ILE A 33 3.22 -1.60 -7.72
N SER A 34 2.21 -1.70 -6.84
CA SER A 34 1.09 -2.61 -7.03
C SER A 34 0.18 -2.15 -8.17
N LYS A 35 -0.74 -3.03 -8.58
CA LYS A 35 -1.92 -2.59 -9.34
C LYS A 35 -2.77 -1.63 -8.50
N GLU A 36 -3.60 -0.84 -9.17
CA GLU A 36 -4.57 0.02 -8.51
C GLU A 36 -5.63 -0.81 -7.77
N PHE A 37 -6.07 -0.29 -6.63
CA PHE A 37 -7.19 -0.84 -5.86
C PHE A 37 -8.04 0.29 -5.29
N TYR A 38 -9.28 -0.03 -4.91
CA TYR A 38 -10.27 0.96 -4.52
C TYR A 38 -10.79 0.71 -3.10
N SER A 39 -11.12 1.78 -2.39
CA SER A 39 -11.98 1.69 -1.21
C SER A 39 -13.44 1.47 -1.60
N ALA A 40 -14.31 1.21 -0.61
CA ALA A 40 -15.73 0.99 -0.85
C ALA A 40 -16.40 2.22 -1.49
N LYS A 41 -15.94 3.42 -1.11
CA LYS A 41 -16.44 4.68 -1.65
C LYS A 41 -15.85 5.02 -3.03
N GLY A 42 -14.76 4.38 -3.45
CA GLY A 42 -14.16 4.59 -4.77
C GLY A 42 -12.88 5.43 -4.78
N TYR A 43 -12.28 5.72 -3.61
CA TYR A 43 -10.92 6.27 -3.59
C TYR A 43 -9.95 5.24 -4.18
N LYS A 44 -9.10 5.67 -5.12
CA LYS A 44 -8.13 4.82 -5.80
C LYS A 44 -6.77 4.92 -5.11
N PHE A 45 -6.09 3.80 -4.95
CA PHE A 45 -4.76 3.73 -4.33
C PHE A 45 -3.83 2.81 -5.10
N VAL A 46 -2.52 2.98 -4.86
CA VAL A 46 -1.50 1.97 -5.11
C VAL A 46 -0.67 1.76 -3.84
N LEU A 47 -0.07 0.58 -3.69
CA LEU A 47 1.00 0.36 -2.74
C LEU A 47 2.35 0.53 -3.45
N MET A 48 3.24 1.26 -2.80
CA MET A 48 4.63 1.37 -3.19
C MET A 48 5.50 0.66 -2.16
N VAL A 49 6.16 -0.41 -2.59
CA VAL A 49 7.01 -1.25 -1.75
C VAL A 49 8.46 -1.00 -2.10
N TYR A 50 9.29 -0.82 -1.07
CA TYR A 50 10.73 -0.64 -1.20
C TYR A 50 11.42 -1.84 -0.59
N PRO A 51 11.83 -2.85 -1.38
CA PRO A 51 12.51 -4.06 -0.88
C PRO A 51 13.76 -3.76 -0.05
N ASN A 52 14.54 -2.75 -0.43
CA ASN A 52 15.70 -2.32 0.36
C ASN A 52 15.37 -1.29 1.43
N GLY A 53 14.11 -0.89 1.61
CA GLY A 53 13.71 0.16 2.54
C GLY A 53 13.96 1.56 2.01
N ARG A 54 13.41 2.56 2.69
CA ARG A 54 13.46 3.98 2.31
C ARG A 54 13.89 4.86 3.48
N SER A 55 14.52 5.99 3.18
CA SER A 55 15.06 6.93 4.18
C SER A 55 16.04 6.20 5.11
N HIS A 56 16.02 6.52 6.41
CA HIS A 56 16.91 5.94 7.41
C HIS A 56 16.79 4.41 7.54
N PHE A 57 15.71 3.76 7.09
CA PHE A 57 15.57 2.30 7.15
C PHE A 57 16.12 1.56 5.92
N GLN A 58 16.69 2.29 4.96
CA GLN A 58 17.32 1.68 3.79
C GLN A 58 18.46 0.71 4.21
N GLY A 59 18.55 -0.44 3.55
CA GLY A 59 19.46 -1.53 3.84
C GLY A 59 19.07 -2.42 5.04
N ARG A 60 18.02 -2.07 5.79
CA ARG A 60 17.67 -2.73 7.06
C ARG A 60 16.26 -3.32 7.11
N SER A 61 15.32 -2.76 6.37
CA SER A 61 13.91 -3.16 6.37
C SER A 61 13.28 -3.05 4.99
N VAL A 62 12.16 -3.73 4.79
CA VAL A 62 11.20 -3.43 3.73
C VAL A 62 10.33 -2.25 4.19
N SER A 63 10.13 -1.25 3.33
CA SER A 63 9.20 -0.15 3.57
C SER A 63 7.98 -0.26 2.66
N ILE A 64 6.80 0.12 3.14
CA ILE A 64 5.55 0.10 2.36
C ILE A 64 4.78 1.39 2.61
N PHE A 65 4.32 2.03 1.55
CA PHE A 65 3.49 3.24 1.59
C PHE A 65 2.26 3.07 0.71
N ALA A 66 1.12 3.54 1.18
CA ALA A 66 -0.07 3.73 0.35
C ALA A 66 0.00 5.13 -0.27
N HIS A 67 -0.24 5.19 -1.58
CA HIS A 67 -0.35 6.43 -2.33
C HIS A 67 -1.76 6.53 -2.88
N ILE A 68 -2.37 7.70 -2.73
CA ILE A 68 -3.65 8.00 -3.34
C ILE A 68 -3.45 8.28 -4.83
N SER A 69 -4.40 7.85 -5.66
CA SER A 69 -4.36 7.94 -7.10
C SER A 69 -5.55 8.73 -7.62
N MET A 70 -5.41 9.34 -8.81
CA MET A 70 -6.54 9.96 -9.52
C MET A 70 -7.61 8.90 -9.80
N GLY A 71 -8.71 9.00 -9.08
CA GLY A 71 -9.84 8.09 -9.17
C GLY A 71 -10.87 8.55 -10.20
N ASP A 72 -11.60 7.59 -10.75
CA ASP A 72 -12.70 7.87 -11.68
C ASP A 72 -13.90 8.52 -10.97
N TYR A 73 -13.92 8.44 -9.63
CA TYR A 73 -14.98 8.92 -8.75
C TYR A 73 -14.58 10.19 -7.97
N ASP A 74 -13.38 10.75 -8.20
CA ASP A 74 -12.84 11.85 -7.39
C ASP A 74 -13.72 13.12 -7.37
N ASN A 75 -14.58 13.31 -8.36
CA ASN A 75 -15.51 14.46 -8.40
C ASN A 75 -16.66 14.33 -7.39
N GLU A 76 -16.96 13.12 -6.94
CA GLU A 76 -18.08 12.81 -6.03
C GLU A 76 -17.58 12.51 -4.61
N LEU A 77 -16.26 12.47 -4.41
CA LEU A 77 -15.65 12.10 -3.14
C LEU A 77 -15.20 13.33 -2.35
N PRO A 78 -15.42 13.36 -1.03
CA PRO A 78 -14.82 14.38 -0.18
C PRO A 78 -13.30 14.17 -0.13
N PHE A 79 -12.53 15.25 -0.08
CA PHE A 79 -11.09 15.17 0.19
C PHE A 79 -10.75 16.07 1.38
N PRO A 80 -9.70 15.73 2.14
CA PRO A 80 -8.81 14.57 1.96
C PRO A 80 -9.46 13.23 2.31
N PHE A 81 -8.90 12.12 1.83
CA PHE A 81 -9.23 10.79 2.33
C PHE A 81 -8.95 10.71 3.84
N ARG A 82 -9.96 10.26 4.60
CA ARG A 82 -9.84 9.85 5.99
C ARG A 82 -10.36 8.44 6.14
N GLY A 83 -9.58 7.60 6.79
CA GLY A 83 -9.82 6.17 6.81
C GLY A 83 -8.56 5.40 7.15
N LYS A 84 -8.62 4.07 7.01
CA LYS A 84 -7.45 3.22 7.18
C LYS A 84 -7.37 2.12 6.14
N ILE A 85 -6.13 1.71 5.86
CA ILE A 85 -5.78 0.60 4.99
C ILE A 85 -5.01 -0.42 5.83
N ILE A 86 -5.53 -1.64 5.93
CA ILE A 86 -4.85 -2.74 6.62
C ILE A 86 -4.02 -3.51 5.60
N VAL A 87 -2.70 -3.50 5.81
CA VAL A 87 -1.71 -4.12 4.91
C VAL A 87 -1.06 -5.29 5.62
N GLN A 88 -0.91 -6.41 4.90
CA GLN A 88 -0.19 -7.57 5.38
C GLN A 88 0.98 -7.95 4.48
N ILE A 89 2.10 -8.36 5.08
CA ILE A 89 3.11 -9.20 4.42
C ILE A 89 2.81 -10.66 4.78
N VAL A 90 2.63 -11.49 3.77
CA VAL A 90 2.15 -12.86 3.92
C VAL A 90 3.27 -13.78 4.40
N ASN A 91 3.07 -14.41 5.55
CA ASN A 91 3.83 -15.60 5.95
C ASN A 91 3.57 -16.75 4.96
N ARG A 92 4.60 -17.18 4.24
CA ARG A 92 4.59 -18.28 3.27
C ARG A 92 4.70 -19.66 3.91
N LEU A 93 5.03 -19.74 5.20
CA LEU A 93 5.11 -21.01 5.93
C LEU A 93 3.74 -21.48 6.45
N ASP A 94 2.92 -20.54 6.92
CA ASP A 94 1.55 -20.77 7.39
C ASP A 94 0.69 -19.61 6.90
N THR A 95 -0.13 -19.85 5.88
CA THR A 95 -0.92 -18.81 5.22
C THR A 95 -2.14 -18.37 6.03
N LEU A 96 -2.36 -18.94 7.22
CA LEU A 96 -3.46 -18.57 8.11
C LEU A 96 -2.99 -17.75 9.32
N ARG A 97 -1.68 -17.72 9.62
CA ARG A 97 -1.15 -17.16 10.87
C ARG A 97 0.18 -16.45 10.68
N ASN A 98 0.48 -15.57 11.63
CA ASN A 98 1.77 -14.87 11.74
C ASN A 98 2.12 -14.05 10.49
N HIS A 99 1.14 -13.53 9.77
CA HIS A 99 1.38 -12.45 8.82
C HIS A 99 1.87 -11.22 9.58
N ILE A 100 2.71 -10.39 8.95
CA ILE A 100 2.98 -9.06 9.48
C ILE A 100 1.83 -8.17 9.06
N GLU A 101 1.06 -7.67 10.01
CA GLU A 101 -0.06 -6.75 9.77
C GLU A 101 0.28 -5.36 10.32
N LYS A 102 0.06 -4.32 9.51
CA LYS A 102 0.07 -2.94 9.99
C LYS A 102 -1.07 -2.13 9.36
N THR A 103 -1.52 -1.12 10.07
CA THR A 103 -2.65 -0.26 9.68
C THR A 103 -2.14 1.12 9.28
N ILE A 104 -2.24 1.47 8.01
CA ILE A 104 -1.96 2.83 7.53
C ILE A 104 -3.23 3.65 7.72
N GLU A 105 -3.24 4.53 8.71
CA GLU A 105 -4.43 5.30 9.11
C GLU A 105 -4.27 6.80 8.84
N PHE A 106 -5.21 7.35 8.08
CA PHE A 106 -5.27 8.74 7.65
C PHE A 106 -6.33 9.47 8.50
N THR A 107 -5.87 10.24 9.47
CA THR A 107 -6.67 11.08 10.36
C THR A 107 -6.09 12.48 10.42
N ASP A 108 -6.81 13.43 11.01
CA ASP A 108 -6.27 14.77 11.25
C ASP A 108 -5.08 14.77 12.22
N LYS A 109 -4.85 13.67 12.97
CA LYS A 109 -3.68 13.52 13.83
C LYS A 109 -2.46 12.99 13.08
N THR A 110 -2.66 12.07 12.13
CA THR A 110 -1.59 11.39 11.40
C THR A 110 -1.23 12.11 10.09
N ASP A 111 -2.16 12.88 9.53
CA ASP A 111 -2.01 13.70 8.33
C ASP A 111 -2.64 15.11 8.54
N PRO A 112 -2.15 15.90 9.52
CA PRO A 112 -2.73 17.21 9.86
C PRO A 112 -2.60 18.24 8.73
N GLU A 113 -1.63 18.07 7.85
CA GLU A 113 -1.39 18.94 6.70
C GLU A 113 -2.04 18.42 5.41
N GLU A 114 -2.85 17.36 5.51
CA GLU A 114 -3.62 16.77 4.41
C GLU A 114 -2.76 16.34 3.21
N ARG A 115 -1.49 16.03 3.43
CA ARG A 115 -0.53 15.78 2.35
C ARG A 115 -0.75 14.44 1.67
N PHE A 116 -1.18 13.44 2.44
CA PHE A 116 -1.23 12.05 1.96
C PHE A 116 -2.63 11.63 1.53
N GLY A 117 -3.66 12.19 2.16
CA GLY A 117 -5.05 11.97 1.78
C GLY A 117 -5.58 12.96 0.73
N ALA A 118 -4.84 14.02 0.37
CA ALA A 118 -5.32 15.04 -0.56
C ALA A 118 -5.64 14.49 -1.96
N ARG A 119 -6.54 15.21 -2.64
CA ARG A 119 -6.89 14.94 -4.03
C ARG A 119 -5.66 15.03 -4.93
N VAL A 120 -5.45 14.03 -5.77
CA VAL A 120 -4.39 14.07 -6.78
C VAL A 120 -4.81 15.01 -7.91
N THR A 121 -3.97 16.01 -8.18
CA THR A 121 -4.14 16.97 -9.27
C THR A 121 -2.91 16.93 -10.17
N GLY A 122 -2.94 17.69 -11.28
CA GLY A 122 -1.79 17.82 -12.17
C GLY A 122 -0.49 18.27 -11.49
N LEU A 123 -0.58 18.98 -10.36
CA LEU A 123 0.57 19.49 -9.59
C LEU A 123 1.07 18.53 -8.51
N THR A 124 0.20 17.67 -7.96
CA THR A 124 0.53 16.77 -6.84
C THR A 124 0.85 15.34 -7.27
N ARG A 125 0.65 15.02 -8.56
CA ARG A 125 0.99 13.73 -9.15
C ARG A 125 2.50 13.54 -9.33
N PHE A 126 2.97 12.32 -9.16
CA PHE A 126 4.32 11.94 -9.59
C PHE A 126 4.38 12.01 -11.12
N PHE A 127 5.40 12.69 -11.68
CA PHE A 127 5.49 12.99 -13.11
C PHE A 127 5.29 11.72 -13.97
N GLY A 128 4.37 11.79 -14.93
CA GLY A 128 4.06 10.66 -15.81
C GLY A 128 3.23 9.53 -15.18
N SER A 129 2.82 9.67 -13.91
CA SER A 129 1.95 8.70 -13.22
C SER A 129 0.55 9.25 -12.95
N GLY A 130 -0.32 8.37 -12.46
CA GLY A 130 -1.65 8.71 -11.94
C GLY A 130 -1.73 8.86 -10.42
N HIS A 131 -0.64 8.70 -9.67
CA HIS A 131 -0.64 8.67 -8.21
C HIS A 131 0.15 9.82 -7.56
N SER A 132 -0.15 10.09 -6.29
CA SER A 132 0.48 11.15 -5.51
C SER A 132 1.98 10.94 -5.37
N HIS A 133 2.74 12.05 -5.41
CA HIS A 133 4.18 11.99 -5.15
C HIS A 133 4.50 11.52 -3.71
N GLN A 134 3.67 11.94 -2.75
CA GLN A 134 3.80 11.57 -1.34
C GLN A 134 2.87 10.39 -1.01
N GLY A 135 3.37 9.45 -0.22
CA GLY A 135 2.59 8.34 0.31
C GLY A 135 2.77 8.21 1.81
N PHE A 136 1.81 7.58 2.47
CA PHE A 136 1.82 7.37 3.92
C PHE A 136 1.94 5.89 4.24
N GLY A 137 2.69 5.56 5.29
CA GLY A 137 2.92 4.17 5.66
C GLY A 137 4.14 3.98 6.54
N TYR A 138 4.79 2.83 6.39
CA TYR A 138 5.82 2.35 7.30
C TYR A 138 7.16 2.22 6.61
N HIS A 139 8.14 2.96 7.13
CA HIS A 139 9.53 2.79 6.73
C HIS A 139 10.12 1.45 7.20
N ASP A 140 9.55 0.83 8.24
CA ASP A 140 10.07 -0.35 8.91
C ASP A 140 9.07 -1.51 8.92
N MET A 141 8.29 -1.66 7.85
CA MET A 141 7.22 -2.67 7.75
C MET A 141 7.72 -4.07 8.17
N LEU A 142 8.88 -4.50 7.67
CA LEU A 142 9.51 -5.77 8.04
C LEU A 142 11.04 -5.66 7.97
N ARG A 143 11.71 -5.87 9.10
CA ARG A 143 13.19 -5.91 9.15
C ARG A 143 13.73 -7.08 8.33
N HIS A 144 14.84 -6.86 7.62
CA HIS A 144 15.44 -7.87 6.73
C HIS A 144 15.85 -9.14 7.47
N GLU A 145 16.25 -9.03 8.75
CA GLU A 145 16.62 -10.18 9.61
C GLU A 145 15.47 -11.19 9.81
N PHE A 146 14.22 -10.78 9.58
CA PHE A 146 13.04 -11.64 9.72
C PHE A 146 12.48 -12.15 8.38
N LEU A 147 13.05 -11.76 7.23
CA LEU A 147 12.51 -12.14 5.92
C LEU A 147 12.54 -13.66 5.67
N MET A 148 13.65 -14.29 6.03
CA MET A 148 13.91 -15.69 5.74
C MET A 148 13.22 -16.62 6.75
N PHE A 149 13.32 -17.93 6.49
CA PHE A 149 12.78 -18.95 7.39
C PHE A 149 13.27 -18.76 8.83
N ASN A 150 12.34 -18.73 9.77
CA ASN A 150 12.60 -18.64 11.20
C ASN A 150 11.77 -19.70 11.93
N ALA A 151 12.44 -20.75 12.41
CA ALA A 151 11.80 -21.85 13.11
C ALA A 151 11.14 -21.43 14.43
N LYS A 152 11.76 -20.50 15.18
CA LYS A 152 11.26 -20.03 16.48
C LYS A 152 9.93 -19.30 16.32
N HIS A 153 9.83 -18.44 15.32
CA HIS A 153 8.62 -17.66 15.06
C HIS A 153 7.63 -18.36 14.13
N ARG A 154 8.02 -19.49 13.52
CA ARG A 154 7.24 -20.22 12.50
C ARG A 154 6.85 -19.30 11.34
N THR A 155 7.82 -18.56 10.83
CA THR A 155 7.63 -17.57 9.76
C THR A 155 8.61 -17.78 8.62
N GLN A 156 8.16 -17.49 7.40
CA GLN A 156 9.00 -17.30 6.24
C GLN A 156 8.26 -16.32 5.32
N TYR A 157 8.77 -15.11 5.12
CA TYR A 157 8.06 -14.11 4.29
C TYR A 157 8.62 -14.06 2.88
N LEU A 158 9.95 -14.16 2.74
CA LEU A 158 10.64 -14.25 1.46
C LEU A 158 10.87 -15.73 1.12
N LYS A 159 10.33 -16.17 -0.02
CA LYS A 159 10.50 -17.52 -0.55
C LYS A 159 10.60 -17.44 -2.07
N ASP A 160 11.50 -18.20 -2.68
CA ASP A 160 11.68 -18.25 -4.14
C ASP A 160 11.89 -16.85 -4.76
N ASP A 161 12.69 -16.02 -4.09
CA ASP A 161 12.95 -14.60 -4.44
C ASP A 161 11.68 -13.73 -4.61
N SER A 162 10.60 -14.12 -3.92
CA SER A 162 9.29 -13.45 -3.95
C SER A 162 8.77 -13.09 -2.55
N LEU A 163 8.23 -11.87 -2.43
CA LEU A 163 7.53 -11.38 -1.24
C LEU A 163 6.07 -11.08 -1.62
N ILE A 164 5.10 -11.52 -0.82
CA ILE A 164 3.68 -11.24 -1.07
C ILE A 164 3.16 -10.21 -0.06
N VAL A 165 2.60 -9.13 -0.58
CA VAL A 165 1.90 -8.09 0.18
C VAL A 165 0.42 -8.13 -0.20
N ARG A 166 -0.48 -7.85 0.74
CA ARG A 166 -1.90 -7.72 0.44
C ARG A 166 -2.57 -6.63 1.25
N VAL A 167 -3.67 -6.08 0.72
CA VAL A 167 -4.59 -5.24 1.48
C VAL A 167 -5.80 -6.09 1.85
N THR A 168 -5.98 -6.29 3.16
CA THR A 168 -7.07 -7.13 3.69
C THR A 168 -8.34 -6.33 3.93
N LYS A 169 -8.21 -5.02 4.18
CA LYS A 169 -9.34 -4.14 4.45
C LYS A 169 -9.02 -2.69 4.19
N ILE A 170 -10.02 -1.95 3.74
CA ILE A 170 -10.03 -0.49 3.68
C ILE A 170 -11.32 -0.02 4.36
N GLU A 171 -11.20 0.92 5.30
CA GLU A 171 -12.33 1.55 5.96
C GLU A 171 -12.29 3.06 5.69
N ASP A 172 -13.34 3.58 5.07
CA ASP A 172 -13.55 5.02 4.85
C ASP A 172 -14.22 5.63 6.09
N TYR A 173 -13.65 6.70 6.66
CA TYR A 173 -14.23 7.43 7.79
C TYR A 173 -15.03 8.66 7.36
N ASN A 174 -14.69 9.23 6.19
CA ASN A 174 -15.44 10.32 5.60
C ASN A 174 -16.89 9.87 5.43
N MET A 175 -17.85 10.57 6.04
CA MET A 175 -19.29 10.33 5.86
C MET A 175 -19.76 10.98 4.57
#